data_AF-A0A9E1Y5F1-F1
#
_entry.id   AF-A0A9E1Y5F1-F1
#
_cell.length_a   1.000
_cell.length_b   1.000
_cell.length_c   1.000
_cell.angle_alpha   90.00
_cell.angle_beta   90.00
_cell.angle_gamma   90.00
#
_symmetry.space_group_name_H-M   'P 1'
#
loop_
_entity.id
_entity.type
_entity.pdbx_description
1 polymer ?
#
loop_
_entity_poly.entity_id
_entity_poly.type
_entity_poly.pdbx_seq_one_letter_code
_entity_poly.pdbx_strand_id
1 'polypeptide(L)'
;MQLAAYHYMAFKDYQNTDSEKSEIHRKKALAVIDKMQDVIPERTIRYDAKDLHYQLGRLYGELGNKEELKRIMDILMQRSDLTIRDKVDYGQAYLSQLDSFNVGKTIFEGLYEEFKSIENGQRLVSQNEMQEWRNYFTQIVSSLIFTYKKLDMINEAELVISDWLNKNPNDPVAKQLLEDLKLE
;
A
#
# COMPACT_ATOMS: atom_id res chain seq x y z
N MET A 1 5.90 -13.83 17.64
CA MET A 1 4.73 -13.66 16.74
C MET A 1 3.41 -14.07 17.36
N GLN A 2 3.20 -15.33 17.80
CA GLN A 2 1.88 -15.79 18.29
C GLN A 2 1.30 -14.93 19.42
N LEU A 3 2.13 -14.45 20.35
CA LEU A 3 1.68 -13.58 21.45
C LEU A 3 1.25 -12.18 20.98
N ALA A 4 1.94 -11.59 19.99
CA ALA A 4 1.54 -10.32 19.39
C ALA A 4 0.20 -10.47 18.66
N ALA A 5 0.03 -11.55 17.90
CA ALA A 5 -1.22 -11.87 17.21
C ALA A 5 -2.39 -12.05 18.18
N TYR A 6 -2.18 -12.75 19.30
CA TYR A 6 -3.19 -12.91 20.35
C TYR A 6 -3.65 -11.54 20.90
N HIS A 7 -2.70 -10.68 21.29
CA HIS A 7 -3.06 -9.36 21.82
C HIS A 7 -3.70 -8.47 20.76
N TYR A 8 -3.28 -8.56 19.50
CA TYR A 8 -3.90 -7.84 18.40
C TYR A 8 -5.36 -8.28 18.15
N MET A 9 -5.65 -9.58 18.10
CA MET A 9 -7.02 -10.08 17.92
C MET A 9 -7.92 -9.60 19.06
N ALA A 10 -7.48 -9.76 20.31
CA ALA A 10 -8.23 -9.28 21.45
C ALA A 10 -8.42 -7.74 21.45
N PHE A 11 -7.44 -6.98 20.97
CA PHE A 11 -7.60 -5.53 20.76
C PHE A 11 -8.77 -5.23 19.80
N LYS A 12 -8.84 -5.94 18.67
CA LYS A 12 -9.92 -5.79 17.67
C LYS A 12 -11.28 -6.21 18.22
N ASP A 13 -11.35 -7.34 18.94
CA ASP A 13 -12.60 -7.84 19.52
C ASP A 13 -13.21 -6.84 20.52
N TYR A 14 -12.36 -6.18 21.31
CA TYR A 14 -12.80 -5.19 22.29
C TYR A 14 -12.96 -3.77 21.74
N GLN A 15 -12.50 -3.49 20.51
CA GLN A 15 -12.43 -2.13 19.96
C GLN A 15 -13.77 -1.39 20.00
N ASN A 16 -14.87 -2.10 19.77
CA ASN A 16 -16.22 -1.52 19.72
C ASN A 16 -17.08 -1.86 20.95
N THR A 17 -16.55 -2.61 21.91
CA THR A 17 -17.33 -3.15 23.04
C THR A 17 -16.78 -2.74 24.41
N ASP A 18 -15.47 -2.61 24.53
CA ASP A 18 -14.78 -2.29 25.79
C ASP A 18 -13.47 -1.54 25.50
N SER A 19 -13.55 -0.20 25.49
CA SER A 19 -12.41 0.66 25.13
C SER A 19 -11.22 0.49 26.08
N GLU A 20 -11.45 0.25 27.37
CA GLU A 20 -10.38 0.08 28.34
C GLU A 20 -9.62 -1.23 28.10
N LYS A 21 -10.35 -2.35 27.93
CA LYS A 21 -9.71 -3.63 27.59
C LYS A 21 -9.02 -3.58 26.24
N SER A 22 -9.64 -2.96 25.24
CA SER A 22 -9.05 -2.76 23.92
C SER A 22 -7.69 -2.06 24.04
N GLU A 23 -7.63 -0.97 24.82
CA GLU A 23 -6.40 -0.22 25.03
C GLU A 23 -5.31 -1.02 25.77
N ILE A 24 -5.69 -1.85 26.76
CA ILE A 24 -4.75 -2.75 27.44
C ILE A 24 -4.13 -3.74 26.44
N HIS A 25 -4.96 -4.35 25.59
CA HIS A 25 -4.49 -5.30 24.58
C HIS A 25 -3.65 -4.61 23.50
N ARG A 26 -3.99 -3.38 23.10
CA ARG A 26 -3.20 -2.55 22.19
C ARG A 26 -1.78 -2.33 22.70
N LYS A 27 -1.65 -1.86 23.96
CA LYS A 27 -0.34 -1.63 24.60
C LYS A 27 0.48 -2.92 24.72
N LYS A 28 -0.17 -4.04 25.06
CA LYS A 28 0.50 -5.35 25.14
C LYS A 28 0.98 -5.83 23.78
N ALA A 29 0.18 -5.65 22.72
CA ALA A 29 0.60 -5.99 21.37
C ALA A 29 1.84 -5.18 20.97
N LEU A 30 1.81 -3.86 21.14
CA LEU A 30 2.96 -2.97 20.88
C LEU A 30 4.22 -3.42 21.63
N ALA A 31 4.12 -3.67 22.94
CA ALA A 31 5.27 -4.10 23.73
C ALA A 31 5.88 -5.44 23.28
N VAL A 32 5.08 -6.36 22.73
CA VAL A 32 5.59 -7.62 22.17
C VAL A 32 6.27 -7.38 20.82
N ILE A 33 5.73 -6.48 19.99
CA ILE A 33 6.27 -6.10 18.68
C ILE A 33 7.62 -5.40 18.85
N ASP A 34 7.73 -4.45 19.78
CA ASP A 34 8.98 -3.75 20.09
C ASP A 34 10.09 -4.75 20.49
N LYS A 35 9.76 -5.69 21.38
CA LYS A 35 10.69 -6.76 21.77
C LYS A 35 11.08 -7.69 20.62
N MET A 36 10.25 -7.81 19.58
CA MET A 36 10.60 -8.59 18.40
C MET A 36 11.58 -7.83 17.50
N GLN A 37 11.53 -6.48 17.46
CA GLN A 37 12.52 -5.68 16.74
C GLN A 37 13.93 -5.84 17.32
N ASP A 38 14.05 -5.98 18.65
CA ASP A 38 15.35 -6.23 19.31
C ASP A 38 16.02 -7.53 18.82
N VAL A 39 15.23 -8.49 18.32
CA VAL A 39 15.69 -9.81 17.84
C VAL A 39 15.82 -9.85 16.31
N ILE A 40 15.19 -8.92 15.59
CA ILE A 40 15.21 -8.83 14.12
C ILE A 40 16.00 -7.57 13.74
N PRO A 41 17.32 -7.66 13.47
CA PRO A 41 18.15 -6.47 13.25
C PRO A 41 17.71 -5.67 12.02
N GLU A 42 17.03 -4.56 12.25
CA GLU A 42 16.52 -3.66 11.20
C GLU A 42 17.64 -2.96 10.41
N ARG A 43 18.83 -2.82 11.00
CA ARG A 43 19.99 -2.18 10.35
C ARG A 43 20.62 -3.03 9.24
N THR A 44 20.22 -4.30 9.15
CA THR A 44 20.59 -5.19 8.06
C THR A 44 19.38 -6.05 7.73
N ILE A 45 18.33 -5.45 7.16
CA ILE A 45 17.21 -6.22 6.61
C ILE A 45 17.78 -7.14 5.52
N ARG A 46 18.02 -8.40 5.88
CA ARG A 46 18.41 -9.44 4.93
C ARG A 46 17.38 -9.51 3.81
N TYR A 47 17.83 -9.92 2.63
CA TYR A 47 17.00 -10.01 1.41
C TYR A 47 15.65 -10.71 1.64
N ASP A 48 15.62 -11.73 2.51
CA ASP A 48 14.47 -12.57 2.83
C ASP A 48 13.48 -11.97 3.85
N ALA A 49 13.80 -10.83 4.48
CA ALA A 49 13.03 -10.33 5.62
C ALA A 49 12.08 -9.17 5.29
N LYS A 50 12.05 -8.66 4.03
CA LYS A 50 11.22 -7.49 3.67
C LYS A 50 9.73 -7.70 3.95
N ASP A 51 9.20 -8.89 3.68
CA ASP A 51 7.80 -9.24 3.95
C ASP A 51 7.49 -9.21 5.44
N LEU A 52 8.41 -9.71 6.27
CA LEU A 52 8.27 -9.69 7.72
C LEU A 52 8.29 -8.26 8.26
N HIS A 53 9.22 -7.43 7.78
CA HIS A 53 9.25 -6.01 8.18
C HIS A 53 8.01 -5.26 7.71
N TYR A 54 7.53 -5.52 6.50
CA TYR A 54 6.29 -4.94 6.01
C TYR A 54 5.11 -5.31 6.91
N GLN A 55 4.96 -6.60 7.25
CA GLN A 55 3.92 -7.06 8.18
C GLN A 55 4.04 -6.41 9.56
N LEU A 56 5.26 -6.22 10.05
CA LEU A 56 5.52 -5.54 11.32
C LEU A 56 5.08 -4.07 11.26
N GLY A 57 5.46 -3.35 10.20
CA GLY A 57 5.05 -1.97 9.97
C GLY A 57 3.53 -1.83 9.90
N ARG A 58 2.86 -2.70 9.14
CA ARG A 58 1.39 -2.78 9.07
C ARG A 58 0.78 -2.93 10.46
N LEU A 59 1.33 -3.82 11.28
CA LEU A 59 0.82 -4.07 12.63
C LEU A 59 0.97 -2.84 13.54
N TYR A 60 2.09 -2.11 13.46
CA TYR A 60 2.25 -0.82 14.14
C TYR A 60 1.16 0.17 13.72
N GLY A 61 0.93 0.32 12.40
CA GLY A 61 -0.09 1.20 11.86
C GLY A 61 -1.50 0.87 12.36
N GLU A 62 -1.86 -0.41 12.34
CA GLU A 62 -3.18 -0.88 12.79
C GLU A 62 -3.39 -0.74 14.31
N LEU A 63 -2.31 -0.68 15.09
CA LEU A 63 -2.31 -0.37 16.52
C LEU A 63 -2.21 1.14 16.80
N GLY A 64 -2.19 1.98 15.75
CA GLY A 64 -2.17 3.43 15.83
C GLY A 64 -0.78 4.06 15.92
N ASN A 65 0.29 3.27 15.86
CA ASN A 65 1.66 3.79 15.80
C ASN A 65 2.07 4.09 14.35
N LYS A 66 1.56 5.21 13.82
CA LYS A 66 1.86 5.67 12.45
C LYS A 66 3.31 6.09 12.26
N GLU A 67 3.98 6.54 13.32
CA GLU A 67 5.39 6.94 13.27
C GLU A 67 6.30 5.74 12.96
N GLU A 68 6.14 4.64 13.69
CA GLU A 68 6.90 3.41 13.44
C GLU A 68 6.54 2.76 12.10
N LEU A 69 5.25 2.77 11.73
CA LEU A 69 4.86 2.36 10.38
C LEU A 69 5.63 3.17 9.33
N LYS A 70 5.60 4.51 9.41
CA LYS A 70 6.28 5.37 8.44
C LYS A 70 7.78 5.08 8.39
N ARG A 71 8.44 4.97 9.54
CA ARG A 71 9.87 4.67 9.62
C ARG A 71 10.23 3.36 8.90
N ILE A 72 9.45 2.30 9.14
CA ILE A 72 9.65 1.00 8.48
C ILE A 72 9.38 1.11 6.97
N MET A 73 8.31 1.79 6.57
CA MET A 73 7.98 1.99 5.15
C MET A 73 9.07 2.79 4.42
N ASP A 74 9.63 3.83 5.04
CA ASP A 74 10.71 4.64 4.47
C ASP A 74 11.96 3.78 4.21
N ILE A 75 12.29 2.86 5.12
CA ILE A 75 13.42 1.91 4.95
C ILE A 75 13.12 0.92 3.81
N LEU A 76 11.92 0.34 3.79
CA LEU A 76 11.52 -0.65 2.78
C LEU A 76 11.52 -0.04 1.37
N MET A 77 11.09 1.21 1.22
CA MET A 77 11.05 1.91 -0.06
C MET A 77 12.43 2.23 -0.65
N GLN A 78 13.50 2.21 0.15
CA GLN A 78 14.88 2.47 -0.31
C GLN A 78 15.54 1.23 -0.93
N ARG A 79 14.88 0.07 -0.88
CA ARG A 79 15.45 -1.17 -1.40
C ARG A 79 15.50 -1.17 -2.93
N SER A 80 16.56 -1.74 -3.49
CA SER A 80 16.73 -1.87 -4.95
C SER A 80 16.07 -3.11 -5.54
N ASP A 81 15.63 -4.06 -4.71
CA ASP A 81 15.09 -5.38 -5.08
C ASP A 81 13.55 -5.45 -4.94
N LEU A 82 12.87 -4.31 -4.99
CA LEU A 82 11.41 -4.25 -4.90
C LEU A 82 10.77 -4.79 -6.18
N THR A 83 9.91 -5.79 -6.00
CA THR A 83 9.00 -6.28 -7.02
C THR A 83 7.85 -5.30 -7.23
N ILE A 84 7.08 -5.48 -8.31
CA ILE A 84 5.88 -4.67 -8.53
C ILE A 84 4.87 -4.82 -7.39
N ARG A 85 4.75 -6.04 -6.85
CA ARG A 85 3.89 -6.34 -5.71
C ARG A 85 4.31 -5.51 -4.50
N ASP A 86 5.60 -5.50 -4.18
CA ASP A 86 6.11 -4.73 -3.05
C ASP A 86 5.76 -3.25 -3.19
N LYS A 87 6.03 -2.66 -4.36
CA LYS A 87 5.72 -1.24 -4.62
C LYS A 87 4.23 -0.94 -4.46
N VAL A 88 3.35 -1.82 -4.97
CA VAL A 88 1.89 -1.66 -4.86
C VAL A 88 1.43 -1.80 -3.42
N ASP A 89 1.87 -2.85 -2.72
CA ASP A 89 1.52 -3.10 -1.31
C ASP A 89 1.98 -1.94 -0.42
N TYR A 90 3.20 -1.44 -0.65
CA TYR A 90 3.78 -0.36 0.14
C TYR A 90 3.10 0.98 -0.16
N GLY A 91 2.84 1.28 -1.44
CA GLY A 91 2.07 2.46 -1.85
C GLY A 91 0.68 2.46 -1.21
N GLN A 92 0.01 1.31 -1.18
CA GLN A 92 -1.30 1.17 -0.54
C GLN A 92 -1.24 1.43 0.97
N ALA A 93 -0.15 1.04 1.66
CA ALA A 93 0.04 1.35 3.08
C ALA A 93 0.19 2.86 3.34
N TYR A 94 0.90 3.59 2.46
CA TYR A 94 0.97 5.06 2.53
C TYR A 94 -0.41 5.71 2.40
N LEU A 95 -1.26 5.20 1.50
CA LEU A 95 -2.61 5.74 1.29
C LEU A 95 -3.56 5.41 2.43
N SER A 96 -3.58 4.16 2.90
CA SER A 96 -4.65 3.63 3.77
C SER A 96 -4.39 3.74 5.27
N GLN A 97 -3.14 3.85 5.69
CA GLN A 97 -2.79 3.91 7.13
C GLN A 97 -2.02 5.16 7.51
N LEU A 98 -1.19 5.67 6.60
CA LEU A 98 -0.39 6.88 6.83
C LEU A 98 -1.07 8.15 6.33
N ASP A 99 -2.19 8.05 5.62
CA ASP A 99 -2.90 9.17 4.96
C ASP A 99 -1.94 10.08 4.16
N SER A 100 -0.86 9.48 3.63
CA SER A 100 0.24 10.17 2.98
C SER A 100 0.01 10.21 1.47
N PHE A 101 -1.06 10.92 1.07
CA PHE A 101 -1.53 10.95 -0.31
C PHE A 101 -0.50 11.47 -1.30
N ASN A 102 0.32 12.47 -0.94
CA ASN A 102 1.40 12.94 -1.81
C ASN A 102 2.46 11.86 -2.10
N VAL A 103 2.84 11.07 -1.08
CA VAL A 103 3.80 9.96 -1.27
C VAL A 103 3.17 8.85 -2.09
N GLY A 104 1.92 8.49 -1.77
CA GLY A 104 1.17 7.52 -2.56
C GLY A 104 1.03 7.93 -4.02
N LYS A 105 0.78 9.22 -4.30
CA LYS A 105 0.72 9.78 -5.65
C LYS A 105 2.01 9.51 -6.40
N THR A 106 3.16 9.90 -5.83
CA THR A 106 4.47 9.68 -6.46
C THR A 106 4.73 8.21 -6.76
N ILE A 107 4.36 7.30 -5.85
CA ILE A 107 4.53 5.86 -6.05
C ILE A 107 3.66 5.36 -7.21
N PHE A 108 2.36 5.68 -7.19
CA PHE A 108 1.41 5.17 -8.18
C PHE A 108 1.55 5.84 -9.56
N GLU A 109 1.94 7.12 -9.63
CA GLU A 109 2.35 7.78 -10.88
C GLU A 109 3.57 7.05 -11.48
N GLY A 110 4.60 6.78 -10.67
CA GLY A 110 5.78 6.04 -11.12
C GLY A 110 5.44 4.66 -11.66
N LEU A 111 4.59 3.90 -10.96
CA LEU A 111 4.12 2.60 -11.42
C LEU A 111 3.32 2.69 -12.73
N TYR A 112 2.44 3.68 -12.86
CA TYR A 112 1.64 3.89 -14.07
C TYR A 112 2.51 4.25 -15.27
N GLU A 113 3.49 5.15 -15.11
CA GLU A 113 4.44 5.50 -16.17
C GLU A 113 5.34 4.31 -16.56
N GLU A 114 5.81 3.53 -15.58
CA GLU A 114 6.61 2.32 -15.82
C GLU A 114 5.82 1.29 -16.64
N PHE A 115 4.53 1.08 -16.33
CA PHE A 115 3.64 0.24 -17.13
C PHE A 115 3.49 0.77 -18.56
N LYS A 116 3.21 2.07 -18.75
CA LYS A 116 3.08 2.67 -20.09
C LYS A 116 4.37 2.54 -20.90
N SER A 117 5.53 2.71 -20.27
CA SER A 117 6.82 2.51 -20.92
C SER A 117 7.00 1.07 -21.43
N ILE A 118 6.53 0.08 -20.67
CA ILE A 118 6.56 -1.33 -21.07
C ILE A 118 5.57 -1.60 -22.20
N GLU A 119 4.34 -1.12 -22.07
CA GLU A 119 3.28 -1.29 -23.08
C GLU A 119 3.67 -0.67 -24.44
N ASN A 120 4.34 0.49 -24.41
CA ASN A 120 4.82 1.18 -25.60
C ASN A 120 6.14 0.58 -26.15
N GLY A 121 6.67 -0.48 -25.56
CA GLY A 121 7.90 -1.15 -26.01
C GLY A 121 9.20 -0.39 -25.73
N GLN A 122 9.17 0.67 -24.93
CA GLN A 122 10.37 1.43 -24.53
C GLN A 122 11.23 0.64 -23.53
N ARG A 123 10.59 -0.23 -22.73
CA ARG A 123 11.26 -1.19 -21.86
C ARG A 123 10.84 -2.60 -22.21
N LEU A 124 11.80 -3.42 -22.60
CA LEU A 124 11.58 -4.84 -22.85
C LEU A 124 11.54 -5.60 -21.53
N VAL A 125 10.52 -6.43 -21.37
CA VAL A 125 10.31 -7.28 -20.20
C VAL A 125 10.02 -8.72 -20.65
N SER A 126 10.21 -9.67 -19.74
CA SER A 126 9.80 -11.05 -20.00
C SER A 126 8.27 -11.16 -20.06
N GLN A 127 7.75 -12.23 -20.67
CA GLN A 127 6.30 -12.51 -20.68
C GLN A 127 5.74 -12.67 -19.25
N ASN A 128 6.52 -13.28 -18.35
CA ASN A 128 6.14 -13.45 -16.95
C ASN A 128 6.02 -12.09 -16.24
N GLU A 129 7.02 -11.23 -16.42
CA GLU A 129 7.00 -9.87 -15.85
C GLU A 129 5.84 -9.06 -16.42
N MET A 130 5.58 -9.14 -17.74
CA MET A 130 4.42 -8.47 -18.34
C MET A 130 3.09 -8.96 -17.75
N GLN A 131 2.97 -10.25 -17.45
CA GLN A 131 1.78 -10.79 -16.80
C GLN A 131 1.62 -10.25 -15.36
N GLU A 132 2.71 -10.13 -14.60
CA GLU A 132 2.67 -9.49 -13.28
C GLU A 132 2.21 -8.04 -13.37
N TRP A 133 2.76 -7.27 -14.31
CA TRP A 133 2.32 -5.91 -14.60
C TRP A 133 0.81 -5.82 -14.87
N ARG A 134 0.29 -6.69 -15.75
CA ARG A 134 -1.15 -6.75 -16.07
C ARG A 134 -2.00 -7.12 -14.85
N ASN A 135 -1.52 -8.02 -13.99
CA ASN A 135 -2.25 -8.45 -12.79
C ASN A 135 -2.44 -7.30 -11.78
N TYR A 136 -1.46 -6.39 -11.67
CA TYR A 136 -1.53 -5.26 -10.74
C TYR A 136 -2.08 -3.97 -11.37
N PHE A 137 -2.20 -3.90 -12.69
CA PHE A 137 -2.53 -2.67 -13.41
C PHE A 137 -3.85 -2.03 -12.93
N THR A 138 -4.91 -2.82 -12.75
CA THR A 138 -6.21 -2.32 -12.24
C THR A 138 -6.07 -1.70 -10.86
N GLN A 139 -5.29 -2.31 -9.97
CA GLN A 139 -5.04 -1.77 -8.63
C GLN A 139 -4.21 -0.49 -8.68
N ILE A 140 -3.18 -0.43 -9.53
CA ILE A 140 -2.34 0.76 -9.74
C ILE A 140 -3.23 1.94 -10.14
N VAL A 141 -4.08 1.74 -11.15
CA VAL A 141 -4.94 2.81 -11.68
C VAL A 141 -6.04 3.20 -10.69
N SER A 142 -6.68 2.24 -10.03
CA SER A 142 -7.66 2.54 -8.97
C SER A 142 -7.03 3.34 -7.82
N SER A 143 -5.82 2.97 -7.39
CA SER A 143 -5.10 3.66 -6.32
C SER A 143 -4.68 5.07 -6.75
N LEU A 144 -4.23 5.23 -8.00
CA LEU A 144 -3.86 6.53 -8.54
C LEU A 144 -5.07 7.47 -8.63
N ILE A 145 -6.20 7.00 -9.16
CA ILE A 145 -7.46 7.76 -9.23
C ILE A 145 -7.92 8.15 -7.83
N PHE A 146 -7.96 7.19 -6.90
CA PHE A 146 -8.29 7.48 -5.50
C PHE A 146 -7.40 8.56 -4.92
N THR A 147 -6.09 8.50 -5.19
CA THR A 147 -5.12 9.46 -4.67
C THR A 147 -5.33 10.86 -5.26
N TYR A 148 -5.56 10.94 -6.58
CA TYR A 148 -5.88 12.21 -7.22
C TYR A 148 -7.15 12.83 -6.65
N LYS A 149 -8.20 12.04 -6.42
CA LYS A 149 -9.41 12.52 -5.73
C LYS A 149 -9.10 13.08 -4.34
N LYS A 150 -8.27 12.38 -3.54
CA LYS A 150 -7.86 12.85 -2.21
C LYS A 150 -7.01 14.12 -2.22
N LEU A 151 -6.46 14.50 -3.36
CA LEU A 151 -5.64 15.68 -3.56
C LEU A 151 -6.35 16.76 -4.40
N ASP A 152 -7.65 16.62 -4.64
CA ASP A 152 -8.47 17.52 -5.48
C ASP A 152 -7.93 17.67 -6.92
N MET A 153 -7.25 16.64 -7.43
CA MET A 153 -6.67 16.56 -8.78
C MET A 153 -7.61 15.84 -9.76
N ILE A 154 -8.85 16.33 -9.86
CA ILE A 154 -9.93 15.65 -10.60
C ILE A 154 -9.60 15.54 -12.10
N ASN A 155 -9.00 16.58 -12.69
CA ASN A 155 -8.62 16.57 -14.11
C ASN A 155 -7.62 15.44 -14.42
N GLU A 156 -6.64 15.23 -13.55
CA GLU A 156 -5.64 14.17 -13.69
C GLU A 156 -6.26 12.78 -13.53
N ALA A 157 -7.23 12.64 -12.62
CA ALA A 157 -8.02 11.41 -12.48
C ALA A 157 -8.83 11.11 -13.75
N GLU A 158 -9.50 12.11 -14.32
CA GLU A 158 -10.26 11.99 -15.57
C GLU A 158 -9.37 11.60 -16.75
N LEU A 159 -8.17 12.17 -16.86
CA LEU A 159 -7.22 11.83 -17.91
C LEU A 159 -6.79 10.37 -17.83
N VAL A 160 -6.42 9.89 -16.64
CA VAL A 160 -5.98 8.49 -16.45
C VAL A 160 -7.11 7.51 -16.73
N ILE A 161 -8.31 7.75 -16.21
CA ILE A 161 -9.44 6.83 -16.41
C ILE A 161 -9.94 6.83 -17.85
N SER A 162 -9.87 7.97 -18.53
CA SER A 162 -10.23 8.07 -19.96
C SER A 162 -9.22 7.32 -20.83
N ASP A 163 -7.91 7.45 -20.58
CA ASP A 163 -6.89 6.66 -21.28
C ASP A 163 -7.10 5.15 -21.07
N TRP A 164 -7.39 4.75 -19.83
CA TRP A 164 -7.73 3.36 -19.51
C TRP A 164 -8.92 2.85 -20.34
N LEU A 165 -10.05 3.58 -20.32
CA LEU A 165 -11.29 3.18 -20.98
C LEU A 165 -11.16 3.19 -22.50
N ASN A 166 -10.31 4.05 -23.08
CA ASN A 166 -10.02 4.01 -24.51
C ASN A 166 -9.39 2.67 -24.94
N LYS A 167 -8.55 2.09 -24.09
CA LYS A 167 -7.91 0.78 -24.34
C LYS A 167 -8.75 -0.40 -23.86
N ASN A 168 -9.56 -0.20 -22.81
CA ASN A 168 -10.40 -1.21 -22.18
C ASN A 168 -11.86 -0.74 -22.06
N PRO A 169 -12.62 -0.61 -23.17
CA PRO A 169 -13.92 0.07 -23.18
C PRO A 169 -15.02 -0.62 -22.38
N ASN A 170 -14.80 -1.86 -21.94
CA ASN A 170 -15.79 -2.68 -21.23
C ASN A 170 -15.42 -2.95 -19.78
N ASP A 171 -14.38 -2.31 -19.25
CA ASP A 171 -14.01 -2.46 -17.84
C ASP A 171 -15.10 -1.83 -16.93
N PRO A 172 -15.81 -2.63 -16.12
CA PRO A 172 -16.90 -2.12 -15.29
C PRO A 172 -16.41 -1.26 -14.12
N VAL A 173 -15.23 -1.55 -13.57
CA VAL A 173 -14.64 -0.79 -12.47
C VAL A 173 -14.25 0.59 -12.96
N ALA A 174 -13.62 0.65 -14.14
CA ALA A 174 -13.19 1.91 -14.71
C ALA A 174 -14.36 2.82 -15.10
N LYS A 175 -15.46 2.24 -15.60
CA LYS A 175 -16.70 2.98 -15.89
C LYS A 175 -17.30 3.58 -14.62
N GLN A 176 -17.39 2.78 -13.55
CA GLN A 176 -17.89 3.26 -12.26
C GLN A 176 -17.03 4.41 -11.72
N LEU A 177 -15.70 4.28 -11.75
CA LEU A 177 -14.80 5.33 -11.29
C LEU A 177 -14.97 6.63 -12.08
N LEU A 178 -15.16 6.56 -13.40
CA LEU A 178 -15.43 7.75 -14.22
C LEU A 178 -16.79 8.39 -13.90
N GLU A 179 -17.82 7.59 -13.62
CA GLU A 179 -19.12 8.10 -13.18
C GLU A 179 -19.00 8.81 -11.82
N ASP A 180 -18.30 8.20 -10.86
CA ASP A 180 -18.06 8.76 -9.53
C ASP A 180 -17.27 10.08 -9.58
N LEU A 181 -16.39 10.26 -10.57
CA LEU A 181 -15.65 11.52 -10.77
C LEU A 181 -16.54 12.66 -11.30
N LYS A 182 -17.58 12.34 -12.08
CA LYS A 182 -18.49 13.35 -12.67
C LYS A 182 -19.58 13.84 -11.71
N LEU A 183 -19.75 13.17 -10.57
CA LEU A 183 -20.75 13.48 -9.56
C LEU A 183 -20.22 14.39 -8.43
N GLU A 184 -18.91 14.68 -8.42
CA GLU A 184 -18.23 15.61 -7.50
C GLU A 184 -18.15 17.03 -8.07
#